data_AF-A0A0C3PNI5-F1
#
_entry.id   AF-A0A0C3PNI5-F1
#
_cell.length_a   1.000
_cell.length_b   1.000
_cell.length_c   1.000
_cell.angle_alpha   90.00
_cell.angle_beta   90.00
_cell.angle_gamma   90.00
#
_symmetry.space_group_name_H-M   'P 1'
#
loop_
_entity.id
_entity.type
_entity.pdbx_description
1 polymer ?
#
loop_
_entity_poly.entity_id
_entity_poly.type
_entity_poly.pdbx_seq_one_letter_code
_entity_poly.pdbx_strand_id
1 'polypeptide(L)'
;MFRAAALVSFTLLAMAAGQQVGTNTAEVHPTLTSQKCTASGCTSQSTKIVLDANWRWLHSTTGYTNCYTGNEWDATLCPDGATCAANCALDGADYTGTYGITSAGDSLTLQFVTGTNVGSRVYLMQDDENYELFKLLNQEFTFDVDMSQLPCGLNGALYLSEMDQDGGMAKFPTNKAGEKG
;
A
#
# COMPACT_ATOMS: atom_id res chain seq x y z
N MET A 1 5.04 -56.46 -1.93
CA MET A 1 4.66 -55.75 -0.69
C MET A 1 5.63 -54.58 -0.50
N PHE A 2 5.30 -53.41 -1.06
CA PHE A 2 6.07 -52.18 -0.86
C PHE A 2 5.20 -51.21 -0.07
N ARG A 3 5.75 -50.73 1.05
CA ARG A 3 5.06 -49.86 2.01
C ARG A 3 4.81 -48.51 1.34
N ALA A 4 3.54 -48.11 1.27
CA ALA A 4 3.12 -46.78 0.85
C ALA A 4 3.62 -45.74 1.86
N ALA A 5 4.79 -45.18 1.59
CA ALA A 5 5.38 -44.09 2.36
C ALA A 5 4.78 -42.76 1.89
N ALA A 6 4.02 -42.15 2.79
CA ALA A 6 3.83 -40.71 3.01
C ALA A 6 4.10 -39.77 1.81
N LEU A 7 3.02 -39.38 1.13
CA LEU A 7 2.91 -38.10 0.43
C LEU A 7 1.97 -37.21 1.26
N VAL A 8 2.51 -36.60 2.32
CA VAL A 8 1.86 -35.45 2.95
C VAL A 8 2.33 -34.23 2.18
N SER A 9 1.50 -33.78 1.24
CA SER A 9 1.67 -32.50 0.57
C SER A 9 1.63 -31.39 1.62
N PHE A 10 2.76 -30.69 1.82
CA PHE A 10 2.77 -29.39 2.48
C PHE A 10 2.08 -28.37 1.57
N THR A 11 0.76 -28.25 1.66
CA THR A 11 0.07 -27.04 1.22
C THR A 11 0.36 -25.96 2.27
N LEU A 12 1.44 -25.21 2.05
CA LEU A 12 1.56 -23.87 2.62
C LEU A 12 0.47 -23.01 1.98
N LEU A 13 -0.74 -23.07 2.54
CA LEU A 13 -1.69 -21.98 2.41
C LEU A 13 -1.03 -20.78 3.09
N ALA A 14 -0.38 -19.93 2.30
CA ALA A 14 -0.12 -18.56 2.70
C ALA A 14 -1.50 -17.92 2.91
N MET A 15 -2.05 -18.05 4.12
CA MET A 15 -3.17 -17.24 4.53
C MET A 15 -2.65 -15.81 4.55
N ALA A 16 -3.01 -15.02 3.55
CA ALA A 16 -2.83 -13.58 3.60
C ALA A 16 -3.63 -13.11 4.83
N ALA A 17 -2.90 -12.82 5.89
CA ALA A 17 -3.45 -12.29 7.13
C ALA A 17 -3.86 -10.84 6.82
N GLY A 18 -5.16 -10.62 6.63
CA GLY A 18 -5.69 -9.29 6.35
C GLY A 18 -5.80 -8.44 7.61
N GLN A 19 -5.42 -7.16 7.55
CA GLN A 19 -5.39 -6.27 8.70
C GLN A 19 -6.74 -5.56 8.91
N GLN A 20 -6.99 -5.12 10.15
CA GLN A 20 -8.14 -4.27 10.48
C GLN A 20 -7.88 -2.80 10.09
N VAL A 21 -8.94 -1.98 10.08
CA VAL A 21 -8.86 -0.53 9.84
C VAL A 21 -8.66 0.21 11.16
N GLY A 22 -7.55 0.93 11.29
CA GLY A 22 -7.26 1.82 12.41
C GLY A 22 -8.10 3.09 12.32
N THR A 23 -8.35 3.72 13.48
CA THR A 23 -9.16 4.94 13.56
C THR A 23 -8.55 6.02 14.44
N ASN A 24 -7.30 5.82 14.88
CA ASN A 24 -6.61 6.78 15.73
C ASN A 24 -6.10 7.97 14.89
N THR A 25 -5.72 7.70 13.63
CA THR A 25 -5.31 8.70 12.65
C THR A 25 -6.27 8.64 11.46
N ALA A 26 -6.82 9.78 11.06
CA ALA A 26 -7.68 9.85 9.89
C ALA A 26 -6.85 9.64 8.61
N GLU A 27 -7.29 8.73 7.74
CA GLU A 27 -6.71 8.59 6.40
C GLU A 27 -7.31 9.62 5.45
N VAL A 28 -6.46 10.46 4.87
CA VAL A 28 -6.85 11.46 3.87
C VAL A 28 -5.90 11.36 2.69
N HIS A 29 -6.32 10.66 1.64
CA HIS A 29 -5.54 10.46 0.42
C HIS A 29 -5.19 11.79 -0.27
N PRO A 30 -3.90 12.11 -0.48
CA PRO A 30 -3.52 13.28 -1.27
C PRO A 30 -4.03 13.16 -2.71
N THR A 31 -4.61 14.23 -3.23
CA THR A 31 -5.07 14.28 -4.63
C THR A 31 -3.88 14.35 -5.57
N LEU A 32 -3.93 13.65 -6.69
CA LEU A 32 -2.93 13.73 -7.76
C LEU A 32 -3.69 13.65 -9.09
N THR A 33 -3.82 14.76 -9.80
CA THR A 33 -4.58 14.80 -11.06
C THR A 33 -3.84 14.03 -12.14
N SER A 34 -4.48 13.04 -12.74
CA SER A 34 -3.98 12.35 -13.94
C SER A 34 -4.78 12.75 -15.19
N GLN A 35 -4.36 12.30 -16.37
CA GLN A 35 -5.06 12.55 -17.61
C GLN A 35 -5.34 11.24 -18.35
N LYS A 36 -6.52 11.17 -18.97
CA LYS A 36 -6.87 10.11 -19.92
C LYS A 36 -7.02 10.71 -21.30
N CYS A 37 -6.23 10.20 -22.25
CA CYS A 37 -6.16 10.74 -23.59
C CYS A 37 -6.79 9.79 -24.63
N THR A 38 -7.38 10.38 -25.66
CA THR A 38 -7.77 9.71 -26.90
C THR A 38 -7.22 10.51 -28.08
N ALA A 39 -7.46 10.03 -29.31
CA ALA A 39 -7.09 10.78 -30.51
C ALA A 39 -7.72 12.19 -30.59
N SER A 40 -8.78 12.47 -29.83
CA SER A 40 -9.43 13.78 -29.79
C SER A 40 -8.89 14.73 -28.71
N GLY A 41 -7.93 14.28 -27.88
CA GLY A 41 -7.35 15.07 -26.78
C GLY A 41 -7.43 14.37 -25.42
N CYS A 42 -7.07 15.10 -24.37
CA CYS A 42 -6.97 14.59 -23.00
C CYS A 42 -8.01 15.19 -22.06
N THR A 43 -8.50 14.37 -21.12
CA THR A 43 -9.41 14.80 -20.05
C THR A 43 -8.80 14.51 -18.67
N SER A 44 -8.85 15.50 -17.78
CA SER A 44 -8.39 15.36 -16.40
C SER A 44 -9.21 14.32 -15.64
N GLN A 45 -8.53 13.54 -14.81
CA GLN A 45 -9.09 12.58 -13.88
C GLN A 45 -8.76 13.02 -12.44
N SER A 46 -9.74 12.94 -11.55
CA SER A 46 -9.57 13.30 -10.14
C SER A 46 -9.02 12.14 -9.31
N THR A 47 -7.85 11.65 -9.70
CA THR A 47 -7.16 10.55 -9.02
C THR A 47 -6.50 11.00 -7.72
N LYS A 48 -6.13 10.03 -6.88
CA LYS A 48 -5.47 10.26 -5.59
C LYS A 48 -4.29 9.31 -5.42
N ILE A 49 -3.55 9.43 -4.33
CA ILE A 49 -2.53 8.46 -3.95
C ILE A 49 -2.79 7.90 -2.55
N VAL A 50 -2.38 6.65 -2.33
CA VAL A 50 -2.42 6.00 -1.02
C VAL A 50 -1.05 5.42 -0.68
N LEU A 51 -0.63 5.57 0.57
CA LEU A 51 0.60 4.99 1.12
C LEU A 51 0.46 3.47 1.26
N ASP A 52 1.53 2.76 0.89
CA ASP A 52 1.64 1.32 1.08
C ASP A 52 1.58 0.90 2.57
N ALA A 53 0.83 -0.15 2.84
CA ALA A 53 0.60 -0.72 4.17
C ALA A 53 1.87 -0.93 5.01
N ASN A 54 3.02 -1.30 4.40
CA ASN A 54 4.24 -1.57 5.16
C ASN A 54 4.82 -0.34 5.86
N TRP A 55 4.51 0.86 5.39
CA TRP A 55 4.96 2.10 6.02
C TRP A 55 4.06 2.54 7.17
N ARG A 56 2.83 2.02 7.23
CA ARG A 56 1.85 2.48 8.19
C ARG A 56 2.14 1.97 9.59
N TRP A 57 1.63 2.72 10.55
CA TRP A 57 1.61 2.28 11.93
C TRP A 57 0.63 1.12 12.10
N LEU A 58 1.12 0.03 12.67
CA LEU A 58 0.33 -1.15 13.00
C LEU A 58 0.19 -1.28 14.52
N HIS A 59 -1.05 -1.16 15.01
CA HIS A 59 -1.34 -1.16 16.44
C HIS A 59 -2.54 -2.04 16.79
N SER A 60 -2.72 -2.33 18.08
CA SER A 60 -3.88 -3.06 18.56
C SER A 60 -5.19 -2.37 18.17
N THR A 61 -6.17 -3.13 17.70
CA THR A 61 -7.53 -2.67 17.39
C THR A 61 -8.25 -2.00 18.56
N THR A 62 -7.76 -2.20 19.79
CA THR A 62 -8.39 -1.70 21.02
C THR A 62 -7.62 -0.55 21.69
N GLY A 63 -6.54 -0.06 21.09
CA GLY A 63 -5.74 1.00 21.69
C GLY A 63 -4.57 1.46 20.83
N TYR A 64 -3.47 1.82 21.50
CA TYR A 64 -2.27 2.42 20.91
C TYR A 64 -1.03 1.54 21.08
N THR A 65 -1.19 0.31 21.56
CA THR A 65 -0.08 -0.63 21.72
C THR A 65 0.36 -1.12 20.34
N ASN A 66 1.64 -0.94 20.02
CA ASN A 66 2.20 -1.37 18.75
C ASN A 66 2.12 -2.89 18.59
N CYS A 67 1.65 -3.36 17.45
CA CYS A 67 1.79 -4.75 17.04
C CYS A 67 3.17 -5.02 16.41
N TYR A 68 3.81 -3.97 15.88
CA TYR A 68 5.12 -4.03 15.25
C TYR A 68 5.94 -2.80 15.65
N THR A 69 7.18 -2.99 16.09
CA THR A 69 8.09 -1.90 16.47
C THR A 69 9.50 -2.16 15.95
N GLY A 70 10.01 -1.22 15.14
CA GLY A 70 11.30 -1.36 14.49
C GLY A 70 11.29 -2.50 13.49
N ASN A 71 11.72 -3.68 13.94
CA ASN A 71 11.77 -4.90 13.13
C ASN A 71 11.13 -6.13 13.81
N GLU A 72 10.50 -5.96 14.97
CA GLU A 72 9.96 -7.05 15.79
C GLU A 72 8.44 -6.94 15.96
N TRP A 73 7.78 -8.10 16.05
CA TRP A 73 6.36 -8.23 16.33
C TRP A 73 6.10 -8.39 17.83
N ASP A 74 5.00 -7.85 18.32
CA ASP A 74 4.53 -8.14 19.68
C ASP A 74 3.97 -9.56 19.74
N ALA A 75 4.68 -10.47 20.44
CA ALA A 75 4.31 -11.88 20.49
C ALA A 75 2.98 -12.18 21.22
N THR A 76 2.46 -11.21 22.00
CA THR A 76 1.15 -11.34 22.67
C THR A 76 0.02 -11.02 21.71
N LEU A 77 0.17 -9.96 20.92
CA LEU A 77 -0.80 -9.55 19.92
C LEU A 77 -0.72 -10.40 18.64
N CYS A 78 0.48 -10.84 18.28
CA CYS A 78 0.81 -11.54 17.04
C CYS A 78 1.54 -12.89 17.29
N PRO A 79 0.93 -13.85 18.00
CA PRO A 79 1.49 -15.19 18.17
C PRO A 79 1.48 -16.01 16.87
N ASP A 80 0.57 -15.69 15.97
CA ASP A 80 0.43 -16.25 14.63
C ASP A 80 -0.21 -15.20 13.70
N GLY A 81 -0.13 -15.43 12.39
CA GLY A 81 -0.62 -14.47 11.39
C GLY A 81 -2.13 -14.19 11.48
N ALA A 82 -2.96 -15.21 11.72
CA ALA A 82 -4.41 -15.03 11.75
C ALA A 82 -4.83 -14.22 12.99
N THR A 83 -4.24 -14.52 14.14
CA THR A 83 -4.47 -13.78 15.38
C THR A 83 -3.97 -12.34 15.27
N CYS A 84 -2.78 -12.14 14.68
CA CYS A 84 -2.22 -10.81 14.43
C CYS A 84 -3.15 -9.95 13.55
N ALA A 85 -3.63 -10.52 12.44
CA ALA A 85 -4.59 -9.88 11.54
C ALA A 85 -5.89 -9.44 12.23
N ALA A 86 -6.39 -10.24 13.17
CA ALA A 86 -7.59 -9.92 13.93
C ALA A 86 -7.33 -8.86 15.03
N ASN A 87 -6.15 -8.88 15.64
CA ASN A 87 -5.81 -8.02 16.76
C ASN A 87 -5.23 -6.67 16.35
N CYS A 88 -4.76 -6.53 15.12
CA CYS A 88 -3.97 -5.39 14.67
C CYS A 88 -4.64 -4.64 13.52
N ALA A 89 -4.49 -3.33 13.54
CA ALA A 89 -5.10 -2.40 12.60
C ALA A 89 -4.05 -1.49 11.97
N LEU A 90 -4.16 -1.29 10.64
CA LEU A 90 -3.40 -0.28 9.91
C LEU A 90 -4.08 1.07 10.08
N ASP A 91 -3.34 2.06 10.55
CA ASP A 91 -3.88 3.39 10.82
C ASP A 91 -3.64 4.38 9.67
N GLY A 92 -4.31 5.52 9.74
CA GLY A 92 -4.10 6.61 8.79
C GLY A 92 -2.67 7.17 8.79
N ALA A 93 -2.33 7.92 7.76
CA ALA A 93 -0.99 8.47 7.55
C ALA A 93 -0.96 10.00 7.56
N ASP A 94 -0.03 10.58 8.33
CA ASP A 94 0.43 11.96 8.09
C ASP A 94 1.46 11.98 6.95
N TYR A 95 0.93 12.04 5.73
CA TYR A 95 1.72 12.00 4.48
C TYR A 95 2.89 12.99 4.48
N THR A 96 2.65 14.25 4.86
CA THR A 96 3.67 15.29 4.78
C THR A 96 4.60 15.27 5.98
N GLY A 97 4.06 15.22 7.20
CA GLY A 97 4.88 15.35 8.41
C GLY A 97 5.70 14.09 8.73
N THR A 98 5.15 12.91 8.47
CA THR A 98 5.81 11.63 8.78
C THR A 98 6.56 11.06 7.58
N TYR A 99 5.98 11.13 6.38
CA TYR A 99 6.53 10.45 5.21
C TYR A 99 7.16 11.39 4.17
N GLY A 100 7.04 12.72 4.33
CA GLY A 100 7.58 13.69 3.37
C GLY A 100 6.96 13.57 1.98
N ILE A 101 5.71 13.11 1.91
CA ILE A 101 4.92 12.98 0.69
C ILE A 101 4.06 14.23 0.55
N THR A 102 4.18 14.91 -0.59
CA THR A 102 3.38 16.09 -0.92
C THR A 102 2.88 16.00 -2.35
N SER A 103 1.65 16.44 -2.58
CA SER A 103 1.06 16.50 -3.91
C SER A 103 0.48 17.89 -4.18
N ALA A 104 0.62 18.37 -5.41
CA ALA A 104 0.06 19.63 -5.88
C ALA A 104 -0.35 19.51 -7.35
N GLY A 105 -1.66 19.55 -7.63
CA GLY A 105 -2.17 19.40 -8.99
C GLY A 105 -1.88 18.01 -9.55
N ASP A 106 -1.05 17.95 -10.59
CA ASP A 106 -0.55 16.76 -11.29
C ASP A 106 0.88 16.35 -10.88
N SER A 107 1.45 17.01 -9.87
CA SER A 107 2.81 16.76 -9.39
C SER A 107 2.82 16.08 -8.02
N LEU A 108 3.62 15.01 -7.90
CA LEU A 108 3.89 14.29 -6.65
C LEU A 108 5.38 14.40 -6.30
N THR A 109 5.68 14.73 -5.04
CA THR A 109 7.05 14.75 -4.52
C THR A 109 7.19 13.77 -3.36
N LEU A 110 8.20 12.91 -3.44
CA LEU A 110 8.53 11.90 -2.43
C LEU A 110 9.92 12.20 -1.86
N GLN A 111 9.99 12.63 -0.59
CA GLN A 111 11.28 12.83 0.07
C GLN A 111 11.89 11.50 0.51
N PHE A 112 13.22 11.41 0.45
CA PHE A 112 13.91 10.18 0.82
C PHE A 112 13.97 9.96 2.34
N VAL A 113 14.20 11.01 3.14
CA VAL A 113 14.27 10.90 4.61
C VAL A 113 13.41 11.98 5.25
N THR A 114 12.53 11.58 6.16
CA THR A 114 11.67 12.48 6.96
C THR A 114 11.70 12.01 8.40
N GLY A 115 12.40 12.73 9.28
CA GLY A 115 12.66 12.26 10.65
C GLY A 115 13.40 10.93 10.65
N THR A 116 12.76 9.86 11.16
CA THR A 116 13.29 8.49 11.13
C THR A 116 12.74 7.64 9.99
N ASN A 117 11.77 8.14 9.20
CA ASN A 117 11.25 7.44 8.03
C ASN A 117 12.25 7.50 6.88
N VAL A 118 12.39 6.39 6.15
CA VAL A 118 13.26 6.28 4.97
C VAL A 118 12.46 5.71 3.80
N GLY A 119 12.33 6.50 2.74
CA GLY A 119 11.59 6.19 1.53
C GLY A 119 10.08 6.15 1.73
N SER A 120 9.39 5.79 0.64
CA SER A 120 7.94 5.61 0.59
C SER A 120 7.57 4.82 -0.66
N ARG A 121 6.42 4.15 -0.63
CA ARG A 121 5.75 3.62 -1.83
C ARG A 121 4.29 4.04 -1.78
N VAL A 122 3.77 4.54 -2.90
CA VAL A 122 2.36 4.92 -3.03
C VAL A 122 1.74 4.31 -4.28
N TYR A 123 0.42 4.13 -4.26
CA TYR A 123 -0.37 3.64 -5.38
C TYR A 123 -1.32 4.72 -5.87
N LEU A 124 -1.58 4.76 -7.17
CA LEU A 124 -2.59 5.65 -7.74
C LEU A 124 -3.99 5.05 -7.50
N MET A 125 -4.89 5.89 -7.00
CA MET A 125 -6.26 5.56 -6.66
C MET A 125 -7.23 6.17 -7.68
N GLN A 126 -8.22 5.37 -8.10
CA GLN A 126 -9.36 5.82 -8.91
C GLN A 126 -10.33 6.65 -8.06
N ASP A 127 -10.60 6.19 -6.84
CA ASP A 127 -11.49 6.82 -5.86
C ASP A 127 -10.97 6.53 -4.43
N ASP A 128 -11.80 6.58 -3.39
CA ASP A 128 -11.34 6.30 -2.02
C ASP A 128 -11.28 4.80 -1.67
N GLU A 129 -11.77 3.93 -2.54
CA GLU A 129 -11.90 2.49 -2.28
C GLU A 129 -11.34 1.62 -3.42
N ASN A 130 -10.66 2.21 -4.41
CA ASN A 130 -10.17 1.45 -5.56
C ASN A 130 -8.85 2.02 -6.08
N TYR A 131 -7.89 1.14 -6.33
CA TYR A 131 -6.73 1.47 -7.16
C TYR A 131 -7.15 1.79 -8.60
N GLU A 132 -6.38 2.65 -9.27
CA GLU A 132 -6.54 2.89 -10.70
C GLU A 132 -5.96 1.70 -11.49
N LEU A 133 -6.83 0.98 -12.22
CA LEU A 133 -6.41 -0.14 -13.05
C LEU A 133 -6.08 0.31 -14.49
N PHE A 134 -4.80 0.19 -14.84
CA PHE A 134 -4.32 0.46 -16.19
C PHE A 134 -4.43 -0.76 -17.10
N LYS A 135 -5.13 -0.62 -18.24
CA LYS A 135 -5.18 -1.61 -19.32
C LYS A 135 -4.37 -1.13 -20.51
N LEU A 136 -3.06 -1.36 -20.48
CA LEU A 136 -2.13 -0.71 -21.41
C LEU A 136 -1.85 -1.46 -22.72
N LEU A 137 -2.49 -2.61 -22.96
CA LEU A 137 -2.35 -3.28 -24.25
C LEU A 137 -2.83 -2.34 -25.36
N ASN A 138 -1.93 -2.02 -26.30
CA ASN A 138 -2.18 -1.06 -27.37
C ASN A 138 -2.58 0.34 -26.87
N GLN A 139 -1.99 0.79 -25.76
CA GLN A 139 -2.09 2.15 -25.22
C GLN A 139 -0.68 2.69 -24.90
N GLU A 140 -0.59 3.95 -24.52
CA GLU A 140 0.64 4.60 -24.03
C GLU A 140 0.48 5.07 -22.58
N PHE A 141 1.60 5.21 -21.87
CA PHE A 141 1.68 5.82 -20.55
C PHE A 141 2.83 6.82 -20.56
N THR A 142 2.56 8.05 -20.13
CA THR A 142 3.51 9.17 -20.19
C THR A 142 3.53 9.88 -18.85
N PHE A 143 4.71 10.31 -18.41
CA PHE A 143 4.90 11.11 -17.21
C PHE A 143 6.15 11.98 -17.33
N ASP A 144 6.15 13.09 -16.62
CA ASP A 144 7.33 13.93 -16.42
C ASP A 144 8.02 13.55 -15.11
N VAL A 145 9.35 13.68 -15.07
CA VAL A 145 10.14 13.36 -13.87
C VAL A 145 11.30 14.33 -13.70
N ASP A 146 11.45 14.85 -12.47
CA ASP A 146 12.64 15.58 -12.04
C ASP A 146 13.51 14.68 -11.15
N MET A 147 14.69 14.34 -11.66
CA MET A 147 15.71 13.55 -10.94
C MET A 147 16.91 14.39 -10.51
N SER A 148 16.85 15.72 -10.61
CA SER A 148 17.98 16.62 -10.34
C SER A 148 18.53 16.51 -8.92
N GLN A 149 17.68 16.12 -7.97
CA GLN A 149 18.04 15.90 -6.56
C GLN A 149 18.12 14.42 -6.17
N LEU A 150 18.14 13.50 -7.13
CA LEU A 150 18.26 12.06 -6.88
C LEU A 150 19.70 11.57 -7.18
N PRO A 151 20.61 11.58 -6.20
CA PRO A 151 22.00 11.15 -6.39
C PRO A 151 22.13 9.64 -6.62
N CYS A 152 23.34 9.21 -6.97
CA CYS A 152 23.70 7.81 -7.06
C CYS A 152 23.37 7.05 -5.76
N GLY A 153 22.90 5.81 -5.91
CA GLY A 153 22.52 4.94 -4.79
C GLY A 153 21.05 5.05 -4.38
N LEU A 154 20.29 6.00 -4.95
CA LEU A 154 18.85 6.09 -4.79
C LEU A 154 18.12 5.64 -6.07
N ASN A 155 16.84 5.31 -5.91
CA ASN A 155 15.97 4.90 -7.00
C ASN A 155 14.58 5.54 -6.85
N GLY A 156 14.23 6.43 -7.78
CA GLY A 156 12.89 6.95 -7.96
C GLY A 156 12.21 6.12 -9.04
N ALA A 157 11.28 5.25 -8.64
CA ALA A 157 10.67 4.27 -9.53
C ALA A 157 9.19 4.58 -9.76
N LEU A 158 8.77 4.46 -11.01
CA LEU A 158 7.37 4.36 -11.42
C LEU A 158 7.21 3.05 -12.19
N TYR A 159 6.26 2.22 -11.77
CA TYR A 159 6.06 0.88 -12.33
C TYR A 159 4.61 0.41 -12.15
N LEU A 160 4.27 -0.70 -12.81
CA LEU A 160 2.98 -1.36 -12.72
C LEU A 160 3.14 -2.70 -11.99
N SER A 161 2.11 -3.10 -11.25
CA SER A 161 2.02 -4.41 -10.60
C SER A 161 0.62 -4.97 -10.78
N GLU A 162 0.51 -6.29 -10.95
CA GLU A 162 -0.77 -7.00 -11.12
C GLU A 162 -1.46 -7.19 -9.76
N MET A 163 -1.82 -6.07 -9.12
CA MET A 163 -2.58 -6.04 -7.88
C MET A 163 -4.09 -6.09 -8.16
N ASP A 164 -4.85 -6.65 -7.23
CA ASP A 164 -6.31 -6.53 -7.25
C ASP A 164 -6.73 -5.09 -6.97
N GLN A 165 -7.80 -4.63 -7.64
CA GLN A 165 -8.27 -3.25 -7.53
C GLN A 165 -8.65 -2.85 -6.09
N ASP A 166 -9.13 -3.81 -5.31
CA ASP A 166 -9.64 -3.68 -3.94
C ASP A 166 -8.60 -4.10 -2.88
N GLY A 167 -7.31 -4.10 -3.23
CA GLY A 167 -6.26 -4.57 -2.34
C GLY A 167 -6.42 -6.04 -1.88
N GLY A 168 -7.23 -6.83 -2.59
CA GLY A 168 -7.50 -8.23 -2.28
C GLY A 168 -8.63 -8.44 -1.26
N MET A 169 -9.42 -7.43 -0.89
CA MET A 169 -10.54 -7.57 0.05
C MET A 169 -11.53 -8.67 -0.34
N ALA A 170 -11.91 -8.77 -1.62
CA ALA A 170 -12.85 -9.78 -2.10
C ALA A 170 -12.26 -11.20 -2.03
N LYS A 171 -10.94 -11.34 -2.23
CA LYS A 171 -10.24 -12.63 -2.16
C LYS A 171 -9.94 -13.06 -0.73
N PHE A 172 -9.71 -12.10 0.16
CA PHE A 172 -9.30 -12.33 1.55
C PHE A 172 -10.28 -11.65 2.50
N PRO A 173 -11.37 -12.34 2.91
CA PRO A 173 -12.41 -11.73 3.75
C PRO A 173 -11.93 -11.20 5.11
N THR A 174 -10.75 -11.60 5.57
CA THR A 174 -10.10 -11.10 6.79
C THR A 174 -9.38 -9.77 6.55
N ASN A 175 -9.09 -9.39 5.31
CA ASN A 175 -8.59 -8.07 4.97
C ASN A 175 -9.72 -7.06 5.02
N LYS A 176 -9.72 -6.24 6.06
CA LYS A 176 -10.68 -5.15 6.23
C LYS A 176 -10.10 -3.79 5.86
N ALA A 177 -8.77 -3.68 5.80
CA ALA A 177 -8.05 -2.47 5.40
C ALA A 177 -8.10 -2.24 3.88
N GLY A 178 -7.87 -3.30 3.09
CA GLY A 178 -7.94 -3.24 1.63
C GLY A 178 -6.95 -2.25 1.03
N GLU A 179 -7.44 -1.46 0.08
CA GLU A 179 -6.73 -0.38 -0.59
C GLU A 179 -6.68 0.94 0.20
N LYS A 180 -7.45 1.06 1.29
CA LYS A 180 -7.44 2.24 2.17
C LYS A 180 -6.30 2.23 3.18
N GLY A 181 -5.71 1.06 3.43
CA GLY A 181 -4.71 0.84 4.47
C GLY A 181 -3.62 -0.11 4.01
#